data_AF-A0A7G5LIC7-F1
#
_entry.id   AF-A0A7G5LIC7-F1
#
_cell.length_a   1.000
_cell.length_b   1.000
_cell.length_c   1.000
_cell.angle_alpha   90.00
_cell.angle_beta   90.00
_cell.angle_gamma   90.00
#
_symmetry.space_group_name_H-M   'P 1'
#
loop_
_entity.id
_entity.type
_entity.pdbx_description
1 polymer ?
#
loop_
_entity_poly.entity_id
_entity_poly.type
_entity_poly.pdbx_seq_one_letter_code
_entity_poly.pdbx_strand_id
1 'polypeptide(L)'
;MNRFARYALGAGLALAAATAAFASPVGTWEIEMRDSRYEATMCGDGTQLCVRLIWLGNGAEQQPENIPYLNQLIINEATQTRPGEWKGQLNLYGHKAAGTITQVNENQITLQGCVLAVFCKSYEMYRYNG
;
A
#
# COMPACT_ATOMS: atom_id res chain seq x y z
N MET A 1 -50.59 7.59 -48.21
CA MET A 1 -50.62 8.88 -47.46
C MET A 1 -50.46 8.57 -45.98
N ASN A 2 -49.43 9.18 -45.37
CA ASN A 2 -48.98 9.09 -43.98
C ASN A 2 -50.13 9.15 -42.95
N ARG A 3 -50.01 8.55 -41.77
CA ARG A 3 -49.37 9.19 -40.59
C ARG A 3 -48.98 8.16 -39.52
N PHE A 4 -47.68 8.10 -39.23
CA PHE A 4 -47.10 7.47 -38.05
C PHE A 4 -47.37 8.34 -36.79
N ALA A 5 -47.83 7.73 -35.70
CA ALA A 5 -47.90 8.32 -34.36
C ALA A 5 -47.33 7.28 -33.37
N ARG A 6 -46.02 7.30 -33.10
CA ARG A 6 -45.36 7.94 -31.94
C ARG A 6 -46.00 7.57 -30.59
N TYR A 7 -45.43 6.59 -29.89
CA TYR A 7 -45.26 6.63 -28.44
C TYR A 7 -43.87 6.14 -28.07
N ALA A 8 -43.17 6.96 -27.30
CA ALA A 8 -41.75 6.91 -27.03
C ALA A 8 -41.40 5.80 -26.03
N LEU A 9 -40.47 4.92 -26.41
CA LEU A 9 -39.75 4.04 -25.50
C LEU A 9 -38.77 4.90 -24.68
N GLY A 10 -39.14 5.19 -23.42
CA GLY A 10 -38.22 5.73 -22.43
C GLY A 10 -37.24 4.64 -21.99
N ALA A 11 -36.09 4.56 -22.64
CA ALA A 11 -34.97 3.75 -22.16
C ALA A 11 -34.24 4.53 -21.06
N GLY A 12 -34.56 4.24 -19.81
CA GLY A 12 -33.78 4.71 -18.66
C GLY A 12 -32.41 4.03 -18.67
N LEU A 13 -31.36 4.76 -19.04
CA LEU A 13 -29.98 4.32 -18.82
C LEU A 13 -29.70 4.35 -17.32
N ALA A 14 -29.75 3.19 -16.68
CA ALA A 14 -29.17 2.99 -15.36
C ALA A 14 -27.64 3.10 -15.49
N LEU A 15 -27.08 4.26 -15.12
CA LEU A 15 -25.63 4.38 -14.94
C LEU A 15 -25.22 3.56 -13.72
N ALA A 16 -24.73 2.35 -13.95
CA ALA A 16 -23.98 1.61 -12.94
C ALA A 16 -22.68 2.39 -12.67
N ALA A 17 -22.62 3.07 -11.53
CA ALA A 17 -21.38 3.65 -11.04
C ALA A 17 -20.43 2.51 -10.67
N ALA A 18 -19.51 2.18 -11.57
CA ALA A 18 -18.41 1.29 -11.27
C ALA A 18 -17.50 2.00 -10.26
N THR A 19 -17.59 1.63 -8.98
CA THR A 19 -16.58 2.01 -8.01
C THR A 19 -15.30 1.27 -8.40
N ALA A 20 -14.27 2.02 -8.79
CA ALA A 20 -12.95 1.44 -8.99
C ALA A 20 -12.51 0.83 -7.65
N ALA A 21 -12.53 -0.49 -7.54
CA ALA A 21 -11.95 -1.17 -6.40
C ALA A 21 -10.43 -0.91 -6.44
N PHE A 22 -9.92 -0.19 -5.44
CA PHE A 22 -8.47 -0.04 -5.31
C PHE A 22 -7.85 -1.41 -5.07
N ALA A 23 -6.70 -1.66 -5.70
CA ALA A 23 -5.95 -2.88 -5.48
C ALA A 23 -5.63 -3.06 -3.99
N SER A 24 -5.63 -4.30 -3.52
CA SER A 24 -5.31 -4.62 -2.13
C SER A 24 -3.82 -4.39 -1.85
N PRO A 25 -3.45 -3.72 -0.75
CA PRO A 25 -2.05 -3.58 -0.33
C PRO A 25 -1.49 -4.88 0.26
N VAL A 26 -2.32 -5.86 0.60
CA VAL A 26 -1.88 -7.11 1.25
C VAL A 26 -0.98 -7.90 0.32
N GLY A 27 0.21 -8.29 0.77
CA GLY A 27 1.15 -9.16 0.07
C GLY A 27 2.61 -8.80 0.28
N THR A 28 3.50 -9.33 -0.57
CA THR A 28 4.93 -9.07 -0.47
C THR A 28 5.36 -7.97 -1.44
N TRP A 29 6.17 -7.04 -0.92
CA TRP A 29 6.66 -5.87 -1.63
C TRP A 29 8.19 -5.79 -1.54
N GLU A 30 8.87 -5.68 -2.67
CA GLU A 30 10.31 -5.43 -2.79
C GLU A 30 10.54 -3.93 -3.03
N ILE A 31 11.41 -3.30 -2.26
CA ILE A 31 11.77 -1.90 -2.47
C ILE A 31 12.54 -1.75 -3.80
N GLU A 32 12.48 -0.59 -4.44
CA GLU A 32 13.15 -0.32 -5.74
C GLU A 32 14.67 -0.60 -5.74
N MET A 33 15.33 -0.49 -4.59
CA MET A 33 16.75 -0.80 -4.41
C MET A 33 17.05 -2.31 -4.37
N ARG A 34 15.99 -3.13 -4.27
CA ARG A 34 16.02 -4.61 -4.23
C ARG A 34 16.89 -5.19 -3.11
N ASP A 35 16.99 -4.45 -2.01
CA ASP A 35 17.78 -4.78 -0.84
C ASP A 35 16.93 -5.22 0.37
N SER A 36 15.61 -5.17 0.25
CA SER A 36 14.68 -5.55 1.31
C SER A 36 13.30 -5.91 0.76
N ARG A 37 12.62 -6.82 1.47
CA ARG A 37 11.23 -7.18 1.18
C ARG A 37 10.38 -7.14 2.43
N TYR A 38 9.12 -6.78 2.22
CA TYR A 38 8.18 -6.52 3.28
C TYR A 38 6.88 -7.26 3.03
N GLU A 39 6.34 -7.88 4.06
CA GLU A 39 5.00 -8.47 4.05
C GLU A 39 4.01 -7.48 4.63
N ALA A 40 3.00 -7.11 3.84
CA ALA A 40 1.89 -6.27 4.25
C ALA A 40 0.64 -7.12 4.50
N THR A 41 -0.01 -6.92 5.64
CA THR A 41 -1.26 -7.60 6.02
C THR A 41 -2.26 -6.61 6.59
N MET A 42 -3.55 -6.90 6.44
CA MET A 42 -4.57 -6.20 7.23
C MET A 42 -4.52 -6.71 8.67
N CYS A 43 -4.63 -5.79 9.62
CA CYS A 43 -4.60 -6.07 11.06
C CYS A 43 -5.61 -5.16 11.80
N GLY A 44 -5.63 -5.20 13.13
CA GLY A 44 -6.56 -4.43 13.94
C GLY A 44 -8.02 -4.85 13.72
N ASP A 45 -8.85 -3.93 13.27
CA ASP A 45 -10.26 -4.16 12.89
C ASP A 45 -10.44 -4.70 11.46
N GLY A 46 -9.33 -4.92 10.74
CA GLY A 46 -9.31 -5.39 9.35
C GLY A 46 -9.15 -4.27 8.32
N THR A 47 -9.06 -3.00 8.75
CA THR A 47 -8.78 -1.86 7.85
C THR A 47 -7.38 -1.28 8.02
N GLN A 48 -6.74 -1.51 9.18
CA GLN A 48 -5.38 -1.06 9.43
C GLN A 48 -4.35 -1.94 8.71
N LEU A 49 -3.25 -1.33 8.30
CA LEU A 49 -2.15 -2.01 7.62
C LEU A 49 -0.99 -2.26 8.59
N CYS A 50 -0.54 -3.51 8.67
CA CYS A 50 0.67 -3.92 9.36
C CYS A 50 1.71 -4.35 8.33
N VAL A 51 2.98 -4.01 8.56
CA VAL A 51 4.07 -4.32 7.64
C VAL A 51 5.26 -4.90 8.38
N ARG A 52 5.73 -6.07 7.95
CA ARG A 52 6.87 -6.80 8.52
C ARG A 52 8.04 -6.82 7.54
N LEU A 53 9.26 -6.61 8.02
CA LEU A 53 10.48 -6.86 7.24
C LEU A 53 10.73 -8.37 7.19
N ILE A 54 10.65 -8.99 6.01
CA ILE A 54 10.74 -10.46 5.86
C ILE A 54 12.02 -10.94 5.18
N TRP A 55 12.74 -10.04 4.52
CA TRP A 55 13.99 -10.38 3.84
C TRP A 55 14.89 -9.16 3.73
N LEU A 56 16.19 -9.41 3.83
CA LEU A 56 17.27 -8.48 3.60
C LEU A 56 18.16 -9.03 2.49
N GLY A 57 18.59 -8.16 1.58
CA GLY A 57 19.40 -8.50 0.42
C GLY A 57 20.79 -7.90 0.47
N ASN A 58 21.56 -8.14 -0.59
CA ASN A 58 22.90 -7.58 -0.78
C ASN A 58 23.88 -7.87 0.37
N GLY A 59 23.70 -9.00 1.08
CA GLY A 59 24.53 -9.40 2.21
C GLY A 59 24.16 -8.71 3.53
N ALA A 60 23.13 -7.86 3.56
CA ALA A 60 22.65 -7.23 4.80
C ALA A 60 22.15 -8.26 5.82
N GLU A 61 21.69 -9.43 5.37
CA GLU A 61 21.32 -10.58 6.19
C GLU A 61 22.50 -11.29 6.85
N GLN A 62 23.75 -10.98 6.46
CA GLN A 62 24.96 -11.54 7.06
C GLN A 62 25.53 -10.64 8.16
N GLN A 63 25.00 -9.42 8.27
CA GLN A 63 25.46 -8.41 9.22
C GLN A 63 24.71 -8.56 10.55
N PRO A 64 25.40 -8.88 11.67
CA PRO A 64 24.76 -9.15 12.96
C PRO A 64 23.86 -8.02 13.48
N GLU A 65 24.18 -6.77 13.14
CA GLU A 65 23.41 -5.59 13.51
C GLU A 65 22.03 -5.53 12.84
N ASN A 66 21.83 -6.19 11.70
CA ASN A 66 20.58 -6.17 10.96
C ASN A 66 19.62 -7.30 11.36
N ILE A 67 20.17 -8.42 11.87
CA ILE A 67 19.41 -9.61 12.26
C ILE A 67 18.27 -9.31 13.23
N PRO A 68 18.43 -8.46 14.27
CA PRO A 68 17.35 -8.17 15.22
C PRO A 68 16.12 -7.52 14.58
N TYR A 69 16.27 -6.88 13.42
CA TYR A 69 15.18 -6.20 12.72
C TYR A 69 14.44 -7.12 11.74
N LEU A 70 15.04 -8.25 11.36
CA LEU A 70 14.37 -9.24 10.52
C LEU A 70 13.17 -9.83 11.26
N ASN A 71 12.07 -10.02 10.54
CA ASN A 71 10.77 -10.44 11.04
C ASN A 71 10.11 -9.49 12.05
N GLN A 72 10.62 -8.27 12.22
CA GLN A 72 9.95 -7.26 13.05
C GLN A 72 8.89 -6.48 12.27
N LEU A 73 7.84 -6.05 12.97
CA LEU A 73 6.87 -5.10 12.43
C LEU A 73 7.52 -3.73 12.32
N ILE A 74 7.69 -3.24 11.09
CA ILE A 74 8.16 -1.89 10.80
C ILE A 74 7.01 -0.88 10.78
N ILE A 75 5.78 -1.35 10.59
CA ILE A 75 4.55 -0.56 10.74
C ILE A 75 3.57 -1.42 11.52
N ASN A 76 3.04 -0.86 12.60
CA ASN A 76 1.97 -1.48 13.38
C ASN A 76 0.72 -0.60 13.29
N GLU A 77 -0.37 -1.18 12.77
CA GLU A 77 -1.70 -0.56 12.74
C GLU A 77 -1.77 0.81 12.04
N ALA A 78 -1.17 0.96 10.85
CA ALA A 78 -1.36 2.18 10.06
C ALA A 78 -2.83 2.34 9.67
N THR A 79 -3.42 3.48 10.00
CA THR A 79 -4.84 3.77 9.81
C THR A 79 -5.11 4.21 8.37
N GLN A 80 -6.17 3.68 7.77
CA GLN A 80 -6.60 4.12 6.45
C GLN A 80 -7.16 5.54 6.51
N THR A 81 -6.58 6.47 5.76
CA THR A 81 -6.97 7.89 5.75
C THR A 81 -7.82 8.26 4.54
N ARG A 82 -7.70 7.50 3.45
CA ARG A 82 -8.52 7.55 2.24
C ARG A 82 -8.39 6.23 1.48
N PRO A 83 -9.26 5.92 0.50
CA PRO A 83 -9.08 4.75 -0.33
C PRO A 83 -7.66 4.68 -0.93
N GLY A 84 -6.98 3.55 -0.69
CA GLY A 84 -5.60 3.33 -1.13
C GLY A 84 -4.50 4.06 -0.34
N GLU A 85 -4.78 4.70 0.81
CA GLU A 85 -3.76 5.36 1.63
C GLU A 85 -3.86 4.96 3.11
N TRP A 86 -2.71 4.64 3.72
CA TRP A 86 -2.58 4.33 5.14
C TRP A 86 -1.48 5.16 5.79
N LYS A 87 -1.75 5.70 6.97
CA LYS A 87 -0.78 6.50 7.75
C LYS A 87 -0.53 5.89 9.11
N GLY A 88 0.72 5.87 9.53
CA GLY A 88 1.13 5.30 10.81
C GLY A 88 2.55 5.70 11.20
N GLN A 89 3.09 5.03 12.21
CA GLN A 89 4.48 5.21 12.61
C GLN A 89 5.34 4.10 12.00
N LEU A 90 6.44 4.50 11.36
CA LEU A 90 7.51 3.62 10.93
C LEU A 90 8.49 3.42 12.08
N ASN A 91 8.85 2.16 12.34
CA ASN A 91 9.95 1.77 13.21
C ASN A 91 11.01 1.08 12.35
N LEU A 92 12.05 1.81 11.97
CA LEU A 92 13.14 1.31 11.11
C LEU A 92 14.45 1.41 11.88
N TYR A 93 15.10 0.28 12.11
CA TYR A 93 16.41 0.23 12.79
C TYR A 93 16.45 0.98 14.14
N GLY A 94 15.36 0.89 14.91
CA GLY A 94 15.21 1.60 16.20
C GLY A 94 14.82 3.08 16.10
N HIS A 95 14.72 3.64 14.89
CA HIS A 95 14.28 5.01 14.66
C HIS A 95 12.79 5.08 14.30
N LYS A 96 12.16 6.16 14.76
CA LYS A 96 10.74 6.44 14.51
C LYS A 96 10.59 7.52 13.44
N ALA A 97 9.69 7.30 12.49
CA ALA A 97 9.27 8.31 11.52
C ALA A 97 7.76 8.24 11.29
N ALA A 98 7.15 9.33 10.83
CA ALA A 98 5.79 9.28 10.30
C ALA A 98 5.83 8.58 8.94
N GLY A 99 4.93 7.62 8.72
CA GLY A 99 4.85 6.82 7.50
C GLY A 99 3.53 7.01 6.77
N THR A 100 3.59 7.08 5.44
CA THR A 100 2.41 6.98 4.56
C THR A 100 2.67 5.91 3.50
N ILE A 101 1.76 4.94 3.41
CA ILE A 101 1.71 3.98 2.30
C ILE A 101 0.59 4.42 1.36
N THR A 102 0.89 4.47 0.06
CA THR A 102 -0.11 4.74 -0.98
C THR A 102 -0.09 3.62 -2.02
N GLN A 103 -1.25 3.03 -2.31
CA GLN A 103 -1.45 2.11 -3.42
C GLN A 103 -1.51 2.91 -4.72
N VAL A 104 -0.54 2.69 -5.62
CA VAL A 104 -0.51 3.35 -6.93
C VAL A 104 -1.30 2.53 -7.95
N ASN A 105 -1.03 1.22 -8.00
CA ASN A 105 -1.73 0.24 -8.84
C ASN A 105 -1.54 -1.17 -8.25
N GLU A 106 -2.02 -2.22 -8.91
CA GLU A 106 -1.93 -3.61 -8.43
C GLU A 106 -0.50 -4.07 -8.09
N ASN A 107 0.50 -3.54 -8.80
CA ASN A 107 1.88 -3.99 -8.70
C ASN A 107 2.84 -2.96 -8.09
N GLN A 108 2.31 -1.84 -7.58
CA GLN A 108 3.13 -0.75 -7.05
C GLN A 108 2.48 -0.05 -5.86
N ILE A 109 3.28 0.14 -4.82
CA ILE A 109 2.98 1.04 -3.70
C ILE A 109 4.14 2.02 -3.50
N THR A 110 3.84 3.17 -2.91
CA THR A 110 4.87 4.09 -2.41
C THR A 110 4.90 4.05 -0.88
N LEU A 111 6.10 4.06 -0.31
CA LEU A 111 6.32 4.30 1.11
C LEU A 111 7.00 5.65 1.31
N GLN A 112 6.32 6.59 1.96
CA GLN A 112 6.91 7.86 2.38
C GLN A 112 7.19 7.85 3.88
N GLY A 113 8.44 8.11 4.27
CA GLY A 113 8.85 8.32 5.66
C GLY A 113 9.27 9.76 5.91
N CYS A 114 8.77 10.39 6.98
CA CYS A 114 9.07 11.77 7.35
C CYS A 114 9.57 11.88 8.79
N VAL A 115 10.72 12.54 8.99
CA VAL A 115 11.27 12.87 10.31
C VAL A 115 10.97 14.33 10.63
N LEU A 116 10.45 14.59 11.84
CA LEU A 116 10.04 15.92 12.31
C LEU A 116 9.05 16.64 11.37
N ALA A 117 8.33 15.89 10.53
CA ALA A 117 7.44 16.40 9.48
C ALA A 117 8.09 17.29 8.39
N VAL A 118 9.41 17.46 8.41
CA VAL A 118 10.14 18.33 7.47
C VAL A 118 10.98 17.52 6.48
N PHE A 119 11.63 16.46 6.95
CA PHE A 119 12.54 15.66 6.13
C PHE A 119 11.85 14.38 5.68
N CYS A 120 11.27 14.41 4.49
CA CYS A 120 10.56 13.29 3.90
C CYS A 120 11.38 12.60 2.81
N LYS A 121 11.35 11.27 2.79
CA LYS A 121 11.83 10.44 1.68
C LYS A 121 10.72 9.50 1.23
N SER A 122 10.62 9.31 -0.08
CA SER A 122 9.70 8.36 -0.70
C SER A 122 10.50 7.25 -1.34
N TYR A 123 9.96 6.04 -1.24
CA TYR A 123 10.50 4.84 -1.87
C TYR A 123 9.40 4.17 -2.67
N GLU A 124 9.75 3.76 -3.89
CA GLU A 124 8.89 2.90 -4.70
C GLU A 124 9.06 1.46 -4.23
N MET A 125 7.95 0.72 -4.18
CA MET A 125 7.96 -0.71 -3.87
C MET A 125 7.10 -1.46 -4.88
N TYR A 126 7.62 -2.58 -5.36
CA TYR A 126 7.02 -3.39 -6.39
C TYR A 126 6.58 -4.72 -5.82
N ARG A 127 5.48 -5.23 -6.35
CA ARG A 127 4.93 -6.51 -5.96
C ARG A 127 5.94 -7.64 -6.22
N TYR A 128 6.22 -8.45 -5.21
CA TYR A 128 7.09 -9.62 -5.33
C TYR A 128 6.26 -10.90 -5.35
N ASN A 129 6.40 -11.69 -6.43
CA ASN A 129 5.59 -12.90 -6.67
C ASN A 129 6.40 -14.22 -6.63
N GLY A 130 7.69 -14.18 -6.27
CA GLY A 130 8.57 -15.35 -6.29
C GLY A 130 9.49 -15.36 -7.51
#